data_AF-A0A3P6UJF9-F1
#
_entry.id   AF-A0A3P6UJF9-F1
#
_cell.length_a   1.000
_cell.length_b   1.000
_cell.length_c   1.000
_cell.angle_alpha   90.00
_cell.angle_beta   90.00
_cell.angle_gamma   90.00
#
_symmetry.space_group_name_H-M   'P 1'
#
loop_
_entity.id
_entity.type
_entity.pdbx_description
1 polymer ?
#
loop_
_entity_poly.entity_id
_entity_poly.type
_entity_poly.pdbx_seq_one_letter_code
_entity_poly.pdbx_strand_id
1 'polypeptide(L)'
;MSDVCLKTITIKGELLQYLTMNHGQYQRTVRELLMFLRYRVELYTLDRDQWVLKAKGTTGNLGDFEDVVGDITGCGNVIMAIKTTKGENV
;
A
#
# COMPACT_ATOMS: atom_id res chain seq x y z
N MET A 1 -19.24 7.05 -15.53
CA MET A 1 -18.36 6.99 -14.34
C MET A 1 -17.45 8.19 -14.46
N SER A 2 -17.59 9.16 -13.58
CA SER A 2 -17.09 10.51 -13.79
C SER A 2 -15.64 10.66 -13.31
N ASP A 3 -14.76 11.25 -14.14
CA ASP A 3 -13.41 11.75 -13.82
C ASP A 3 -13.38 12.87 -12.74
N VAL A 4 -14.38 12.89 -11.87
CA VAL A 4 -14.71 14.00 -10.97
C VAL A 4 -13.99 13.77 -9.63
N CYS A 5 -12.75 14.27 -9.55
CA CYS A 5 -12.09 14.81 -8.34
C CYS A 5 -10.56 14.88 -8.46
N LEU A 6 -9.95 14.45 -9.58
CA LEU A 6 -8.50 14.56 -9.75
C LEU A 6 -8.11 16.01 -9.98
N LYS A 7 -7.21 16.50 -9.13
CA LYS A 7 -6.58 17.81 -9.23
C LYS A 7 -5.24 17.68 -9.93
N THR A 8 -4.76 18.76 -10.51
CA THR A 8 -3.44 18.80 -11.13
C THR A 8 -2.51 19.77 -10.39
N ILE A 9 -1.22 19.44 -10.37
CA ILE A 9 -0.16 20.29 -9.83
C ILE A 9 1.06 20.22 -10.75
N THR A 10 1.73 21.33 -10.97
CA THR A 10 2.98 21.37 -11.74
C THR A 10 4.17 21.34 -10.79
N ILE A 11 4.99 20.30 -10.86
CA ILE A 11 6.20 20.15 -10.05
C ILE A 11 7.39 19.99 -11.00
N LYS A 12 8.40 20.86 -10.88
CA LYS A 12 9.62 20.84 -11.73
C LYS A 12 9.32 20.83 -13.25
N GLY A 13 8.22 21.45 -13.67
CA GLY A 13 7.80 21.51 -15.07
C GLY A 13 6.92 20.33 -15.53
N GLU A 14 6.70 19.32 -14.69
CA GLU A 14 5.82 18.18 -15.00
C GLU A 14 4.43 18.41 -14.40
N LEU A 15 3.38 18.13 -15.19
CA LEU A 15 2.00 18.17 -14.76
C LEU A 15 1.61 16.82 -14.14
N LEU A 16 1.38 16.80 -12.83
CA LEU A 16 1.00 15.61 -12.07
C LEU A 16 -0.45 15.67 -11.62
N GLN A 17 -1.13 14.54 -11.67
CA GLN A 17 -2.48 14.38 -11.12
C GLN A 17 -2.41 13.88 -9.67
N TYR A 18 -3.31 14.38 -8.82
CA TYR A 18 -3.42 13.95 -7.44
C TYR A 18 -4.87 13.96 -6.94
N LEU A 19 -5.10 13.24 -5.85
CA LEU A 19 -6.36 13.22 -5.13
C LEU A 19 -6.09 13.49 -3.66
N THR A 20 -6.84 14.41 -3.06
CA THR A 20 -6.85 14.60 -1.62
C THR A 20 -7.88 13.68 -0.99
N MET A 21 -7.46 12.88 -0.02
CA MET A 21 -8.34 11.98 0.73
C MET A 21 -8.45 12.44 2.18
N ASN A 22 -9.66 12.45 2.72
CA ASN A 22 -9.85 12.51 4.17
C ASN A 22 -9.55 11.15 4.81
N HIS A 23 -9.57 11.08 6.14
CA HIS A 23 -9.24 9.86 6.88
C HIS A 23 -10.11 8.64 6.48
N GLY A 24 -11.42 8.83 6.36
CA GLY A 24 -12.33 7.73 6.00
C GLY A 24 -12.14 7.25 4.55
N GLN A 25 -11.88 8.17 3.62
CA GLN A 25 -11.54 7.84 2.23
C GLN A 25 -10.22 7.07 2.16
N TYR A 26 -9.19 7.54 2.87
CA TYR A 26 -7.91 6.86 2.98
C TYR A 26 -8.09 5.41 3.47
N GLN A 27 -8.81 5.22 4.58
CA GLN A 27 -9.03 3.89 5.15
C GLN A 27 -9.71 2.96 4.14
N ARG A 28 -10.79 3.43 3.51
CA ARG A 28 -11.51 2.66 2.49
C ARG A 28 -10.62 2.30 1.31
N THR A 29 -9.89 3.27 0.75
CA THR A 29 -9.03 3.05 -0.43
C THR A 29 -7.89 2.08 -0.11
N VAL A 30 -7.20 2.24 1.01
CA VAL A 30 -6.10 1.32 1.39
C VAL A 30 -6.64 -0.10 1.63
N ARG A 31 -7.80 -0.23 2.29
CA ARG A 31 -8.46 -1.52 2.45
C ARG A 31 -8.80 -2.16 1.11
N GLU A 32 -9.32 -1.38 0.15
CA GLU A 32 -9.64 -1.89 -1.17
C GLU A 32 -8.40 -2.33 -1.95
N LEU A 33 -7.34 -1.52 -1.93
CA LEU A 33 -6.07 -1.82 -2.59
C LEU A 33 -5.42 -3.10 -2.03
N LEU A 34 -5.38 -3.27 -0.71
CA LEU A 34 -4.73 -4.41 -0.06
C LEU A 34 -5.57 -5.70 -0.13
N MET A 35 -6.89 -5.60 0.06
CA MET A 35 -7.76 -6.77 0.28
C MET A 35 -8.45 -7.27 -0.97
N PHE A 36 -8.93 -6.37 -1.84
CA PHE A 36 -9.65 -6.78 -3.05
C PHE A 36 -8.72 -6.81 -4.26
N LEU A 37 -7.89 -5.77 -4.43
CA LEU A 37 -6.99 -5.67 -5.58
C LEU A 37 -5.64 -6.36 -5.35
N ARG A 38 -5.31 -6.70 -4.10
CA ARG A 38 -4.07 -7.37 -3.69
C ARG A 38 -2.80 -6.63 -4.14
N TYR A 39 -2.86 -5.31 -4.18
CA TYR A 39 -1.73 -4.46 -4.51
C TYR A 39 -0.79 -4.30 -3.32
N ARG A 40 0.45 -3.89 -3.62
CA ARG A 40 1.42 -3.44 -2.63
C ARG A 40 1.22 -1.95 -2.39
N VAL A 41 1.11 -1.57 -1.13
CA VAL A 41 0.95 -0.18 -0.70
C VAL A 41 2.20 0.27 0.04
N GLU A 42 2.67 1.48 -0.26
CA GLU A 42 3.73 2.15 0.47
C GLU A 42 3.19 3.50 0.95
N LEU A 43 3.26 3.74 2.26
CA LEU A 43 2.82 4.99 2.86
C LEU A 43 4.03 5.85 3.17
N TYR A 44 4.03 7.08 2.67
CA TYR A 44 5.08 8.05 2.93
C TYR A 44 4.56 9.16 3.85
N THR A 45 5.43 9.68 4.71
CA THR A 45 5.15 10.86 5.54
C THR A 45 6.25 11.89 5.33
N LEU A 46 5.91 13.16 5.51
CA LEU A 46 6.86 14.25 5.41
C LEU A 46 7.44 14.50 6.80
N ASP A 47 8.74 14.26 6.96
CA ASP A 47 9.50 14.54 8.19
C ASP A 47 10.69 15.45 7.85
N ARG A 48 10.80 16.60 8.53
CA ARG A 48 11.86 17.61 8.30
C ARG A 48 12.12 17.91 6.82
N ASP A 49 11.05 18.16 6.07
CA ASP A 49 11.07 18.44 4.62
C ASP A 49 11.57 17.28 3.73
N GLN A 50 11.61 16.06 4.25
CA GLN A 50 11.96 14.86 3.49
C GLN A 50 10.84 13.82 3.57
N TRP A 51 10.53 13.22 2.42
CA TRP A 51 9.59 12.10 2.36
C TRP A 51 10.27 10.84 2.87
N VAL A 52 9.74 10.28 3.95
CA VAL A 52 10.22 9.03 4.55
C VAL A 52 9.16 7.96 4.43
N LEU A 53 9.60 6.73 4.18
CA LEU A 53 8.72 5.57 4.13
C LEU A 53 8.26 5.24 5.55
N LYS A 54 6.95 5.36 5.79
CA LYS A 54 6.33 5.08 7.09
C LYS A 54 5.92 3.62 7.24
N ALA A 55 5.32 3.04 6.21
CA ALA A 55 4.74 1.69 6.29
C ALA A 55 4.71 0.99 4.92
N LYS A 56 4.70 -0.36 4.94
CA LYS A 56 4.60 -1.20 3.74
C LYS A 56 3.56 -2.30 3.91
N GLY A 57 2.56 -2.30 3.04
CA GLY A 57 1.44 -3.22 3.09
C GLY A 57 1.43 -4.15 1.89
N THR A 58 1.19 -5.43 2.14
CA THR A 58 0.75 -6.40 1.12
C THR A 58 -0.36 -7.25 1.73
N THR A 59 -1.11 -8.01 0.93
CA THR A 59 -2.11 -8.93 1.49
C THR A 59 -1.51 -9.91 2.51
N GLY A 60 -0.22 -10.27 2.39
CA GLY A 60 0.51 -11.09 3.37
C GLY A 60 1.14 -10.33 4.54
N ASN A 61 1.27 -9.00 4.45
CA ASN A 61 1.92 -8.13 5.44
C ASN A 61 1.02 -6.96 5.77
N LEU A 62 0.11 -7.14 6.74
CA LEU A 62 -0.91 -6.14 7.10
C LEU A 62 -0.65 -5.44 8.44
N GLY A 63 0.44 -5.76 9.15
CA GLY A 63 0.67 -5.29 10.53
C GLY A 63 0.56 -3.76 10.69
N ASP A 64 1.16 -2.98 9.80
CA ASP A 64 1.08 -1.50 9.85
C ASP A 64 -0.30 -0.92 9.48
N PHE A 65 -1.23 -1.78 9.02
CA PHE A 65 -2.54 -1.40 8.49
C PHE A 65 -3.70 -2.06 9.24
N GLU A 66 -3.47 -2.71 10.39
CA GLU A 66 -4.52 -3.41 11.16
C GLU A 66 -5.73 -2.50 11.46
N ASP A 67 -5.50 -1.24 11.85
CA ASP A 67 -6.56 -0.25 12.10
C ASP A 67 -7.39 0.10 10.86
N VAL A 68 -6.83 -0.09 9.67
CA VAL A 68 -7.46 0.22 8.39
C VAL A 68 -8.23 -0.98 7.86
N VAL A 69 -7.62 -2.16 7.97
CA VAL A 69 -8.19 -3.38 7.41
C VAL A 69 -9.12 -4.08 8.40
N GLY A 70 -9.02 -3.78 9.70
CA GLY A 70 -9.82 -4.40 10.76
C GLY A 70 -9.34 -5.81 11.10
N ASP A 71 -9.96 -6.39 12.12
CA ASP A 71 -9.60 -7.72 12.61
C ASP A 71 -9.95 -8.79 11.56
N ILE A 72 -8.94 -9.29 10.87
CA ILE A 72 -9.06 -10.39 9.90
C ILE A 72 -8.32 -11.58 10.49
N THR A 73 -8.61 -11.89 11.75
CA THR A 73 -8.35 -13.18 12.36
C THR A 73 -9.14 -14.26 11.60
N GLY A 74 -8.61 -14.71 10.46
CA GLY A 74 -9.23 -15.82 9.73
C GLY A 74 -8.82 -16.01 8.27
N CYS A 75 -8.30 -14.98 7.59
CA CYS A 75 -7.77 -15.18 6.24
C CYS A 75 -6.30 -15.57 6.34
N GLY A 76 -5.96 -16.78 5.87
CA GLY A 76 -4.62 -17.35 5.81
C GLY A 76 -3.67 -16.55 4.90
N ASN A 77 -3.30 -15.35 5.35
CA ASN A 77 -2.35 -14.47 4.72
C ASN A 77 -0.94 -14.97 5.08
N VAL A 78 -0.47 -15.96 4.33
CA VAL A 78 0.85 -16.56 4.53
C VAL A 78 1.83 -15.95 3.55
N ILE A 79 2.92 -15.38 4.05
CA ILE A 79 4.10 -15.07 3.25
C ILE A 79 4.96 -16.32 3.20
N MET A 80 5.21 -16.84 1.99
CA MET A 80 6.08 -17.98 1.78
C MET A 80 7.32 -17.57 0.99
N ALA A 81 8.49 -17.94 1.49
CA ALA A 81 9.75 -17.83 0.77
C ALA A 81 10.28 -19.25 0.49
N ILE A 82 10.55 -19.56 -0.78
CA ILE A 82 11.08 -20.86 -1.20
C ILE A 82 12.48 -20.63 -1.76
N LYS A 83 13.48 -21.31 -1.21
CA LYS A 83 14.84 -21.39 -1.76
C LYS A 83 15.13 -22.83 -2.13
N THR A 84 15.47 -23.07 -3.38
CA THR A 84 15.95 -24.37 -3.85
C THR A 84 17.49 -24.38 -3.89
N THR A 85 18.09 -25.48 -3.46
CA THR A 85 19.54 -25.74 -3.59
C THR A 85 19.73 -27.02 -4.39
N LYS A 86 20.62 -27.03 -5.39
CA LYS A 86 21.00 -28.28 -6.05
C LYS A 86 21.77 -29.14 -5.04
N GLY A 87 21.29 -30.36 -4.79
CA GLY A 87 22.07 -31.36 -4.08
C GLY A 87 23.26 -31.76 -4.95
N GLU A 88 24.47 -31.63 -4.41
CA GLU A 88 25.61 -32.38 -4.94
C GLU A 88 25.33 -33.85 -4.66
N ASN A 89 24.99 -34.61 -5.72
CA ASN A 89 25.02 -36.06 -5.68
C ASN A 89 26.49 -36.47 -5.59
N VAL A 90 26.94 -36.90 -4.42
CA VAL A 90 28.20 -37.63 -4.22
C VAL A 90 27.97 -39.11 -4.47
#